data_AF-A0A2E4Y4U9-F1
#
_entry.id   AF-A0A2E4Y4U9-F1
#
_cell.length_a   1.000
_cell.length_b   1.000
_cell.length_c   1.000
_cell.angle_alpha   90.00
_cell.angle_beta   90.00
_cell.angle_gamma   90.00
#
_symmetry.space_group_name_H-M   'P 1'
#
loop_
_entity.id
_entity.type
_entity.pdbx_description
1 polymer ?
#
loop_
_entity_poly.entity_id
_entity_poly.type
_entity_poly.pdbx_seq_one_letter_code
_entity_poly.pdbx_strand_id
1 'polypeptide(L)'
;GNSEKECQKREAYARDQYVHIGVAGHMVVRGDNAEDWLNAGQCQDCFLPAFNYRPKSSAQYGLAISNFEKKEPTRFKWGFIGASDNHRARPGTGYKEHARYLNAEVFGARSKMWRNIIRPKEEKSDHAKAYSREEVLNDPRYQILLDWDKQASFWTTGGLAAVHATKRDREGIWDAFKKREIYGTSGPRILLWFDLLEKEGPKSKVYPMGSEVNFKKIPTFKVKAIGAFKQKPGCPDHSVKGLSAERLKSLCLNECYNPSDERHKITRIEVIKIRPQIKKGENVNKLIEDPFKTIPCEGKEEGCVVEFQDPDYLKGGRDSIYYVRAIQEKTLTVNGKNLRCEYDKKGNCIRTRPCHGIYLSKKTDDCLSPVEHRAWSSPIYINYKK
;
A
#
# COMPACT_ATOMS: atom_id res chain seq x y z
N GLY A 1 -31.38 -21.33 -22.63
CA GLY A 1 -30.79 -20.75 -21.41
C GLY A 1 -31.69 -21.04 -20.23
N ASN A 2 -31.13 -21.13 -19.02
CA ASN A 2 -31.88 -21.37 -17.79
C ASN A 2 -32.82 -20.20 -17.45
N SER A 3 -33.81 -20.42 -16.58
CA SER A 3 -34.69 -19.36 -16.10
C SER A 3 -33.97 -18.40 -15.15
N GLU A 4 -34.45 -17.16 -15.04
CA GLU A 4 -33.87 -16.14 -14.14
C GLU A 4 -33.82 -16.62 -12.68
N LYS A 5 -34.89 -17.29 -12.23
CA LYS A 5 -34.97 -17.86 -10.87
C LYS A 5 -33.90 -18.91 -10.62
N GLU A 6 -33.62 -19.76 -11.61
CA GLU A 6 -32.57 -20.78 -11.49
C GLU A 6 -31.18 -20.13 -11.50
N CYS A 7 -30.96 -19.10 -12.32
CA CYS A 7 -29.73 -18.32 -12.31
C CYS A 7 -29.47 -17.67 -10.94
N GLN A 8 -30.48 -16.99 -10.36
CA GLN A 8 -30.37 -16.36 -9.04
C GLN A 8 -30.08 -17.39 -7.92
N LYS A 9 -30.72 -18.56 -7.98
CA LYS A 9 -30.46 -19.65 -7.02
C LYS A 9 -29.01 -20.14 -7.10
N ARG A 10 -28.49 -20.35 -8.30
CA ARG A 10 -27.11 -20.80 -8.51
C ARG A 10 -26.08 -19.73 -8.15
N GLU A 11 -26.37 -18.48 -8.46
CA GLU A 11 -25.58 -17.32 -8.06
C GLU A 11 -25.48 -17.21 -6.53
N ALA A 12 -26.60 -17.33 -5.83
CA ALA A 12 -26.63 -17.32 -4.37
C ALA A 12 -25.79 -18.46 -3.77
N TYR A 13 -25.93 -19.67 -4.32
CA TYR A 13 -25.12 -20.81 -3.92
C TYR A 13 -23.62 -20.58 -4.17
N ALA A 14 -23.23 -20.07 -5.35
CA ALA A 14 -21.84 -19.78 -5.67
C ALA A 14 -21.23 -18.74 -4.71
N ARG A 15 -21.99 -17.70 -4.36
CA ARG A 15 -21.55 -16.68 -3.39
C ARG A 15 -21.35 -17.24 -2.00
N ASP A 16 -22.26 -18.08 -1.53
CA ASP A 16 -22.15 -18.75 -0.23
C ASP A 16 -20.88 -19.61 -0.16
N GLN A 17 -20.66 -20.43 -1.19
CA GLN A 17 -19.46 -21.27 -1.28
C GLN A 17 -18.16 -20.45 -1.38
N TYR A 18 -18.17 -19.35 -2.14
CA TYR A 18 -17.03 -18.43 -2.23
C TYR A 18 -16.65 -17.84 -0.86
N VAL A 19 -17.65 -17.45 -0.06
CA VAL A 19 -17.41 -16.90 1.28
C VAL A 19 -16.94 -17.98 2.24
N HIS A 20 -17.51 -19.19 2.16
CA HIS A 20 -17.16 -20.31 3.03
C HIS A 20 -15.67 -20.67 2.93
N ILE A 21 -15.15 -20.77 1.71
CA ILE A 21 -13.76 -21.18 1.41
C ILE A 21 -12.73 -20.03 1.57
N GLY A 22 -13.18 -18.77 1.51
CA GLY A 22 -12.35 -17.60 1.82
C GLY A 22 -11.37 -17.20 0.70
N VAL A 23 -10.06 -17.27 0.97
CA VAL A 23 -9.01 -16.77 0.05
C VAL A 23 -8.99 -17.49 -1.30
N ALA A 24 -9.43 -18.75 -1.32
CA ALA A 24 -9.51 -19.56 -2.53
C ALA A 24 -10.90 -19.51 -3.20
N GLY A 25 -11.72 -18.49 -2.87
CA GLY A 25 -13.10 -18.36 -3.38
C GLY A 25 -13.24 -18.43 -4.89
N HIS A 26 -12.25 -17.93 -5.64
CA HIS A 26 -12.27 -17.94 -7.09
C HIS A 26 -12.41 -19.34 -7.69
N MET A 27 -11.95 -20.39 -7.00
CA MET A 27 -12.04 -21.77 -7.48
C MET A 27 -13.47 -22.33 -7.55
N VAL A 28 -14.41 -21.69 -6.86
CA VAL A 28 -15.81 -22.10 -6.86
C VAL A 28 -16.43 -21.95 -8.26
N VAL A 29 -15.95 -20.98 -9.03
CA VAL A 29 -16.37 -20.74 -10.41
C VAL A 29 -15.50 -21.58 -11.36
N ARG A 30 -16.13 -22.45 -12.13
CA ARG A 30 -15.43 -23.45 -12.96
C ARG A 30 -15.09 -22.90 -14.35
N GLY A 31 -13.89 -23.24 -14.83
CA GLY A 31 -13.43 -22.86 -16.18
C GLY A 31 -13.23 -21.35 -16.40
N ASP A 32 -13.12 -20.59 -15.32
CA ASP A 32 -12.85 -19.16 -15.31
C ASP A 32 -11.41 -18.84 -15.73
N ASN A 33 -11.19 -17.63 -16.22
CA ASN A 33 -9.89 -17.03 -16.43
C ASN A 33 -9.76 -15.76 -15.59
N ALA A 34 -8.52 -15.28 -15.41
CA ALA A 34 -8.24 -14.04 -14.68
C ALA A 34 -9.08 -12.86 -15.20
N GLU A 35 -9.28 -12.78 -16.51
CA GLU A 35 -10.00 -11.72 -17.19
C GLU A 35 -11.51 -11.78 -16.92
N ASP A 36 -12.07 -12.97 -16.68
CA ASP A 36 -13.51 -13.16 -16.41
C ASP A 36 -13.91 -12.48 -15.08
N TRP A 37 -12.98 -12.30 -14.13
CA TRP A 37 -13.22 -11.62 -12.85
C TRP A 37 -13.13 -10.09 -12.93
N LEU A 38 -12.69 -9.53 -14.05
CA LEU A 38 -12.49 -8.09 -14.21
C LEU A 38 -11.72 -7.51 -13.02
N ASN A 39 -12.25 -6.49 -12.33
CA ASN A 39 -11.65 -5.90 -11.12
C ASN A 39 -12.35 -6.33 -9.82
N ALA A 40 -13.03 -7.48 -9.82
CA ALA A 40 -13.71 -8.00 -8.63
C ALA A 40 -12.74 -8.21 -7.45
N GLY A 41 -13.21 -7.88 -6.25
CA GLY A 41 -12.45 -7.99 -5.00
C GLY A 41 -11.38 -6.91 -4.80
N GLN A 42 -11.19 -5.99 -5.74
CA GLN A 42 -10.13 -4.99 -5.66
C GLN A 42 -10.63 -3.65 -5.12
N CYS A 43 -9.79 -2.94 -4.38
CA CYS A 43 -10.03 -1.54 -4.05
C CYS A 43 -9.80 -0.68 -5.28
N GLN A 44 -10.79 0.14 -5.65
CA GLN A 44 -10.80 0.87 -6.93
C GLN A 44 -10.23 2.28 -6.84
N ASP A 45 -10.20 2.85 -5.64
CA ASP A 45 -9.73 4.21 -5.31
C ASP A 45 -8.47 4.20 -4.43
N CYS A 46 -7.92 3.02 -4.13
CA CYS A 46 -6.69 2.87 -3.37
C CYS A 46 -5.44 3.08 -4.24
N PHE A 47 -4.39 3.62 -3.61
CA PHE A 47 -3.06 3.62 -4.19
C PHE A 47 -2.41 2.24 -4.11
N LEU A 48 -2.02 1.70 -5.27
CA LEU A 48 -1.35 0.39 -5.39
C LEU A 48 -1.95 -0.65 -4.42
N PRO A 49 -3.24 -0.98 -4.59
CA PRO A 49 -4.00 -1.75 -3.60
C PRO A 49 -3.37 -3.11 -3.34
N ALA A 50 -3.56 -3.62 -2.11
CA ALA A 50 -3.36 -5.03 -1.86
C ALA A 50 -4.36 -5.84 -2.68
N PHE A 51 -3.91 -6.97 -3.23
CA PHE A 51 -4.78 -7.90 -3.94
C PHE A 51 -5.88 -8.42 -3.03
N ASN A 52 -7.13 -8.42 -3.51
CA ASN A 52 -8.30 -8.83 -2.73
C ASN A 52 -8.44 -8.07 -1.40
N TYR A 53 -8.34 -6.74 -1.47
CA TYR A 53 -8.30 -5.85 -0.31
C TYR A 53 -9.45 -6.11 0.68
N ARG A 54 -9.11 -6.17 1.98
CA ARG A 54 -10.05 -6.36 3.08
C ARG A 54 -10.10 -5.09 3.94
N PRO A 55 -11.14 -4.24 3.81
CA PRO A 55 -11.18 -2.94 4.47
C PRO A 55 -11.03 -2.98 6.00
N LYS A 56 -11.58 -4.02 6.65
CA LYS A 56 -11.48 -4.23 8.10
C LYS A 56 -10.10 -4.67 8.59
N SER A 57 -9.19 -4.99 7.67
CA SER A 57 -7.78 -5.32 7.96
C SER A 57 -6.85 -4.12 7.70
N SER A 58 -7.40 -2.95 7.39
CA SER A 58 -6.62 -1.74 7.16
C SER A 58 -6.10 -1.12 8.45
N ALA A 59 -4.96 -0.43 8.36
CA ALA A 59 -4.42 0.34 9.48
C ALA A 59 -5.43 1.41 9.97
N GLN A 60 -6.16 2.04 9.05
CA GLN A 60 -7.16 3.06 9.40
C GLN A 60 -8.32 2.48 10.21
N TYR A 61 -8.83 1.30 9.80
CA TYR A 61 -9.85 0.59 10.57
C TYR A 61 -9.34 0.24 11.97
N GLY A 62 -8.12 -0.30 12.06
CA GLY A 62 -7.48 -0.61 13.34
C GLY A 62 -7.31 0.61 14.27
N LEU A 63 -6.94 1.77 13.72
CA LEU A 63 -6.84 3.02 14.49
C LEU A 63 -8.21 3.61 14.90
N ALA A 64 -9.27 3.29 14.15
CA ALA A 64 -10.61 3.78 14.43
C ALA A 64 -11.36 2.91 15.46
N ILE A 65 -11.10 1.61 15.53
CA ILE A 65 -11.77 0.72 16.50
C ILE A 65 -11.17 0.84 17.92
N SER A 66 -12.00 0.55 18.92
CA SER A 66 -11.59 0.46 20.33
C SER A 66 -12.05 -0.88 20.91
N ASN A 67 -11.27 -1.46 21.83
CA ASN A 67 -11.72 -2.59 22.65
C ASN A 67 -12.36 -2.08 23.95
N PHE A 68 -13.60 -2.47 24.20
CA PHE A 68 -14.45 -2.06 25.33
C PHE A 68 -14.60 -3.12 26.43
N GLU A 69 -13.78 -4.18 26.43
CA GLU A 69 -13.81 -5.21 27.48
C GLU A 69 -13.37 -4.69 28.85
N LYS A 70 -12.56 -3.63 28.88
CA LYS A 70 -12.12 -2.94 30.10
C LYS A 70 -12.92 -1.66 30.32
N LYS A 71 -12.92 -1.17 31.57
CA LYS A 71 -13.57 0.10 31.96
C LYS A 71 -13.11 1.27 31.09
N GLU A 72 -11.80 1.37 30.85
CA GLU A 72 -11.22 2.31 29.90
C GLU A 72 -10.97 1.60 28.56
N PRO A 73 -11.49 2.13 27.43
CA PRO A 73 -11.30 1.51 26.13
C PRO A 73 -9.81 1.44 25.75
N THR A 74 -9.37 0.28 25.30
CA THR A 74 -7.98 0.09 24.81
C THR A 74 -7.93 0.21 23.29
N ARG A 75 -6.81 0.73 22.77
CA ARG A 75 -6.67 1.12 21.37
C ARG A 75 -5.27 0.81 20.85
N PHE A 76 -5.16 0.62 19.54
CA PHE A 76 -3.88 0.49 18.88
C PHE A 76 -3.15 1.83 18.79
N LYS A 77 -1.83 1.76 18.98
CA LYS A 77 -0.93 2.91 18.99
C LYS A 77 0.31 2.59 18.13
N TRP A 78 0.11 2.53 16.83
CA TRP A 78 1.11 2.10 15.85
C TRP A 78 1.99 3.24 15.33
N GLY A 79 3.23 2.90 14.97
CA GLY A 79 4.03 3.65 14.01
C GLY A 79 3.86 3.04 12.62
N PHE A 80 4.03 3.85 11.57
CA PHE A 80 3.90 3.39 10.19
C PHE A 80 5.26 3.21 9.55
N ILE A 81 5.49 2.03 8.97
CA ILE A 81 6.70 1.70 8.23
C ILE A 81 6.32 1.20 6.84
N GLY A 82 7.16 1.54 5.86
CA GLY A 82 7.18 0.88 4.57
C GLY A 82 8.21 -0.24 4.61
N ALA A 83 7.88 -1.41 4.09
CA ALA A 83 8.82 -2.49 3.94
C ALA A 83 8.74 -3.06 2.53
N SER A 84 9.85 -3.62 2.08
CA SER A 84 9.90 -4.43 0.88
C SER A 84 10.11 -5.86 1.31
N ASP A 85 9.29 -6.75 0.79
CA ASP A 85 9.52 -8.17 0.84
C ASP A 85 9.78 -8.64 -0.60
N ASN A 86 11.00 -9.13 -0.83
CA ASN A 86 11.30 -9.86 -2.04
C ASN A 86 11.95 -11.20 -1.68
N HIS A 87 11.41 -12.30 -2.19
CA HIS A 87 11.91 -13.66 -2.04
C HIS A 87 13.13 -13.94 -2.94
N ARG A 88 13.83 -12.87 -3.34
CA ARG A 88 15.07 -12.91 -4.12
C ARG A 88 16.28 -12.49 -3.29
N ALA A 89 16.09 -12.11 -2.02
CA ALA A 89 17.12 -11.56 -1.14
C ALA A 89 17.90 -10.38 -1.77
N ARG A 90 17.26 -9.62 -2.67
CA ARG A 90 17.89 -8.49 -3.36
C ARG A 90 17.80 -7.23 -2.49
N PRO A 91 18.93 -6.56 -2.20
CA PRO A 91 18.92 -5.37 -1.36
C PRO A 91 18.40 -4.15 -2.13
N GLY A 92 17.48 -3.41 -1.52
CA GLY A 92 17.06 -2.08 -1.98
C GLY A 92 16.33 -2.11 -3.32
N THR A 93 15.07 -2.53 -3.32
CA THR A 93 14.15 -2.39 -4.47
C THR A 93 13.32 -1.10 -4.31
N GLY A 94 12.62 -0.66 -5.36
CA GLY A 94 11.63 0.43 -5.28
C GLY A 94 12.09 1.85 -5.62
N TYR A 95 13.39 2.10 -5.79
CA TYR A 95 13.89 3.42 -6.25
C TYR A 95 14.08 3.52 -7.78
N LYS A 96 14.13 2.38 -8.48
CA LYS A 96 14.19 2.26 -9.94
C LYS A 96 13.24 1.16 -10.38
N GLU A 97 12.36 1.50 -11.30
CA GLU A 97 11.22 0.66 -11.71
C GLU A 97 11.59 -0.08 -13.00
N HIS A 98 12.25 -1.24 -12.84
CA HIS A 98 12.76 -2.05 -13.94
C HIS A 98 12.89 -3.52 -13.52
N ALA A 99 13.05 -4.42 -14.49
CA ALA A 99 13.33 -5.84 -14.28
C ALA A 99 12.37 -6.48 -13.26
N ARG A 100 11.07 -6.33 -13.52
CA ARG A 100 9.95 -6.75 -12.66
C ARG A 100 10.08 -8.18 -12.14
N TYR A 101 10.61 -9.11 -12.92
CA TYR A 101 10.82 -10.51 -12.51
C TYR A 101 11.88 -10.70 -11.41
N LEU A 102 12.76 -9.72 -11.24
CA LEU A 102 13.88 -9.75 -10.30
C LEU A 102 13.67 -8.75 -9.15
N ASN A 103 13.10 -7.57 -9.44
CA ASN A 103 12.89 -6.52 -8.45
C ASN A 103 11.47 -6.50 -7.84
N ALA A 104 10.55 -7.29 -8.37
CA ALA A 104 9.25 -7.58 -7.76
C ALA A 104 9.05 -9.10 -7.67
N GLU A 105 7.99 -9.52 -6.98
CA GLU A 105 7.68 -10.93 -6.71
C GLU A 105 7.10 -11.69 -7.90
N VAL A 106 7.48 -11.38 -9.14
CA VAL A 106 6.82 -11.99 -10.30
C VAL A 106 7.37 -13.39 -10.62
N PHE A 107 6.49 -14.38 -10.50
CA PHE A 107 6.73 -15.78 -10.86
C PHE A 107 5.50 -16.41 -11.53
N GLY A 108 5.70 -17.50 -12.28
CA GLY A 108 4.63 -18.18 -12.99
C GLY A 108 5.11 -19.26 -13.96
N ALA A 109 4.15 -20.03 -14.50
CA ALA A 109 4.39 -21.05 -15.50
C ALA A 109 5.14 -20.51 -16.73
N ARG A 110 6.27 -21.15 -17.03
CA ARG A 110 7.17 -20.74 -18.13
C ARG A 110 6.65 -21.08 -19.53
N SER A 111 5.65 -21.96 -19.62
CA SER A 111 5.04 -22.37 -20.89
C SER A 111 3.60 -22.86 -20.68
N LYS A 112 2.87 -23.03 -21.79
CA LYS A 112 1.51 -23.60 -21.80
C LYS A 112 1.47 -25.02 -21.22
N MET A 113 2.46 -25.85 -21.53
CA MET A 113 2.56 -27.22 -21.00
C MET A 113 2.65 -27.20 -19.47
N TRP A 114 3.58 -26.41 -18.92
CA TRP A 114 3.72 -26.24 -17.47
C TRP A 114 2.46 -25.69 -16.80
N ARG A 115 1.77 -24.74 -17.45
CA ARG A 115 0.49 -24.20 -16.95
C ARG A 115 -0.57 -25.29 -16.89
N ASN A 116 -0.70 -26.14 -17.91
CA ASN A 116 -1.71 -27.19 -17.96
C ASN A 116 -1.47 -28.30 -16.92
N ILE A 117 -0.22 -28.58 -16.56
CA ILE A 117 0.12 -29.52 -15.47
C ILE A 117 -0.34 -28.93 -14.12
N ILE A 118 -0.09 -27.65 -13.92
CA ILE A 118 -0.35 -26.92 -12.67
C ILE A 118 -1.86 -26.64 -12.47
N ARG A 119 -2.51 -26.11 -13.51
CA ARG A 119 -3.94 -25.77 -13.57
C ARG A 119 -4.50 -26.33 -14.88
N PRO A 120 -4.95 -27.60 -14.87
CA PRO A 120 -5.61 -28.20 -16.03
C PRO A 120 -6.77 -27.33 -16.49
N LYS A 121 -6.95 -27.20 -17.80
CA LYS A 121 -8.06 -26.44 -18.35
C LYS A 121 -9.36 -27.16 -18.01
N GLU A 122 -10.22 -26.48 -17.27
CA GLU A 122 -11.57 -26.93 -16.97
C GLU A 122 -12.57 -26.25 -17.92
N GLU A 123 -13.64 -26.95 -18.28
CA GLU A 123 -14.73 -26.36 -19.06
C GLU A 123 -15.57 -25.41 -18.20
N LYS A 124 -16.08 -24.34 -18.84
CA LYS A 124 -16.99 -23.41 -18.16
C LYS A 124 -18.27 -24.14 -17.77
N SER A 125 -18.70 -23.97 -16.53
CA SER A 125 -19.93 -24.57 -16.01
C SER A 125 -20.75 -23.51 -15.30
N ASP A 126 -22.07 -23.63 -15.43
CA ASP A 126 -23.07 -22.85 -14.72
C ASP A 126 -23.37 -23.40 -13.31
N HIS A 127 -22.67 -24.48 -12.90
CA HIS A 127 -22.70 -25.03 -11.55
C HIS A 127 -21.41 -24.70 -10.81
N ALA A 128 -21.54 -24.11 -9.62
CA ALA A 128 -20.44 -23.90 -8.70
C ALA A 128 -19.91 -25.23 -8.17
N LYS A 129 -18.60 -25.30 -7.95
CA LYS A 129 -17.97 -26.44 -7.26
C LYS A 129 -17.77 -26.11 -5.79
N ALA A 130 -18.36 -26.92 -4.92
CA ALA A 130 -18.11 -26.86 -3.49
C ALA A 130 -16.74 -27.44 -3.16
N TYR A 131 -16.09 -26.82 -2.18
CA TYR A 131 -14.83 -27.28 -1.59
C TYR A 131 -14.90 -27.00 -0.10
N SER A 132 -14.42 -27.94 0.71
CA SER A 132 -14.12 -27.72 2.11
C SER A 132 -12.79 -26.97 2.26
N ARG A 133 -12.61 -26.29 3.39
CA ARG A 133 -11.33 -25.63 3.71
C ARG A 133 -10.18 -26.63 3.83
N GLU A 134 -10.46 -27.82 4.34
CA GLU A 134 -9.47 -28.88 4.50
C GLU A 134 -8.97 -29.41 3.15
N GLU A 135 -9.88 -29.65 2.20
CA GLU A 135 -9.50 -30.04 0.83
C GLU A 135 -8.58 -29.02 0.16
N VAL A 136 -8.84 -27.71 0.36
CA VAL A 136 -7.99 -26.66 -0.20
C VAL A 136 -6.62 -26.63 0.45
N LEU A 137 -6.56 -26.68 1.79
CA LEU A 137 -5.30 -26.58 2.53
C LEU A 137 -4.40 -27.81 2.28
N ASN A 138 -5.00 -28.98 2.08
CA ASN A 138 -4.30 -30.23 1.81
C ASN A 138 -3.96 -30.44 0.32
N ASP A 139 -4.44 -29.57 -0.58
CA ASP A 139 -4.08 -29.66 -1.99
C ASP A 139 -2.59 -29.26 -2.16
N PRO A 140 -1.73 -30.12 -2.71
CA PRO A 140 -0.31 -29.80 -2.94
C PRO A 140 -0.11 -28.61 -3.89
N ARG A 141 -1.17 -28.19 -4.59
CA ARG A 141 -1.21 -26.99 -5.45
C ARG A 141 -1.68 -25.75 -4.71
N TYR A 142 -1.86 -25.76 -3.38
CA TYR A 142 -2.42 -24.64 -2.60
C TYR A 142 -1.87 -23.26 -2.96
N GLN A 143 -0.56 -23.16 -3.25
CA GLN A 143 0.09 -21.92 -3.71
C GLN A 143 -0.50 -21.39 -5.04
N ILE A 144 -0.88 -22.28 -5.96
CA ILE A 144 -1.58 -22.01 -7.23
C ILE A 144 -3.05 -21.66 -6.98
N LEU A 145 -3.66 -22.16 -5.90
CA LEU A 145 -5.03 -21.91 -5.47
C LEU A 145 -5.25 -20.50 -4.87
N LEU A 146 -4.30 -19.59 -5.04
CA LEU A 146 -4.39 -18.19 -4.59
C LEU A 146 -4.61 -17.18 -5.74
N ASP A 147 -5.11 -17.57 -6.91
CA ASP A 147 -5.38 -16.65 -8.05
C ASP A 147 -4.10 -15.95 -8.57
N TRP A 148 -3.05 -16.75 -8.79
CA TRP A 148 -1.75 -16.21 -9.22
C TRP A 148 -1.76 -15.42 -10.51
N ASP A 149 -2.64 -15.78 -11.45
CA ASP A 149 -2.74 -15.10 -12.73
C ASP A 149 -3.10 -13.61 -12.57
N LYS A 150 -3.85 -13.27 -11.52
CA LYS A 150 -4.15 -11.88 -11.15
C LYS A 150 -3.14 -11.32 -10.17
N GLN A 151 -2.73 -12.07 -9.13
CA GLN A 151 -1.79 -11.59 -8.11
C GLN A 151 -0.50 -11.02 -8.67
N ALA A 152 0.03 -11.60 -9.75
CA ALA A 152 1.25 -11.12 -10.39
C ALA A 152 1.19 -9.66 -10.85
N SER A 153 -0.02 -9.12 -11.03
CA SER A 153 -0.27 -7.72 -11.36
C SER A 153 -0.28 -6.79 -10.14
N PHE A 154 -0.17 -7.31 -8.92
CA PHE A 154 -0.23 -6.52 -7.67
C PHE A 154 1.11 -6.46 -6.94
N TRP A 155 2.10 -7.26 -7.36
CA TRP A 155 3.45 -7.19 -6.82
C TRP A 155 4.21 -6.03 -7.44
N THR A 156 4.55 -5.05 -6.62
CA THR A 156 5.34 -3.88 -7.02
C THR A 156 6.77 -4.05 -6.51
N THR A 157 7.67 -3.13 -6.85
CA THR A 157 9.08 -3.19 -6.39
C THR A 157 9.28 -2.85 -4.91
N GLY A 158 8.20 -2.62 -4.16
CA GLY A 158 8.21 -2.48 -2.70
C GLY A 158 8.41 -1.04 -2.19
N GLY A 159 8.33 -0.90 -0.87
CA GLY A 159 8.49 0.36 -0.14
C GLY A 159 9.74 0.42 0.74
N LEU A 160 10.09 1.62 1.22
CA LEU A 160 11.21 1.82 2.14
C LEU A 160 10.73 2.32 3.50
N ALA A 161 11.42 1.88 4.56
CA ALA A 161 11.33 2.47 5.88
C ALA A 161 12.32 3.63 5.99
N ALA A 162 11.87 4.72 6.61
CA ALA A 162 12.71 5.85 6.95
C ALA A 162 12.52 6.21 8.42
N VAL A 163 13.58 6.74 9.04
CA VAL A 163 13.62 7.06 10.46
C VAL A 163 14.23 8.44 10.67
N HIS A 164 13.74 9.16 11.67
CA HIS A 164 14.41 10.34 12.20
C HIS A 164 15.28 9.92 13.38
N ALA A 165 16.55 9.67 13.10
CA ALA A 165 17.53 9.29 14.10
C ALA A 165 18.41 10.49 14.46
N THR A 166 18.66 10.68 15.75
CA THR A 166 19.59 11.70 16.27
C THR A 166 21.05 11.34 16.03
N LYS A 167 21.35 10.04 15.89
CA LYS A 167 22.67 9.48 15.60
C LYS A 167 22.59 8.52 14.41
N ARG A 168 23.65 8.44 13.63
CA ARG A 168 23.79 7.51 12.49
C ARG A 168 24.41 6.18 12.92
N ASP A 169 23.84 5.57 13.95
CA ASP A 169 24.24 4.27 14.48
C ASP A 169 23.01 3.39 14.71
N ARG A 170 23.24 2.12 15.07
CA ARG A 170 22.17 1.14 15.30
C ARG A 170 21.22 1.59 16.43
N GLU A 171 21.76 2.22 17.47
CA GLU A 171 21.01 2.66 18.64
C GLU A 171 20.06 3.81 18.28
N GLY A 172 20.55 4.80 17.54
CA GLY A 172 19.74 5.92 17.04
C GLY A 172 18.61 5.46 16.13
N ILE A 173 18.85 4.45 15.28
CA ILE A 173 17.79 3.83 14.46
C ILE A 173 16.76 3.16 15.37
N TRP A 174 17.19 2.31 16.30
CA TRP A 174 16.29 1.56 17.18
C TRP A 174 15.47 2.47 18.09
N ASP A 175 16.06 3.55 18.57
CA ASP A 175 15.38 4.56 19.38
C ASP A 175 14.31 5.29 18.57
N ALA A 176 14.55 5.59 17.29
CA ALA A 176 13.53 6.15 16.40
C ALA A 176 12.34 5.20 16.24
N PHE A 177 12.58 3.89 16.06
CA PHE A 177 11.53 2.87 16.03
C PHE A 177 10.72 2.82 17.33
N LYS A 178 11.40 2.82 18.50
CA LYS A 178 10.72 2.84 19.81
C LYS A 178 9.86 4.08 20.01
N LYS A 179 10.35 5.25 19.57
CA LYS A 179 9.61 6.52 19.63
C LYS A 179 8.54 6.66 18.54
N ARG A 180 8.57 5.78 17.52
CA ARG A 180 7.75 5.84 16.30
C ARG A 180 7.99 7.10 15.47
N GLU A 181 9.19 7.68 15.57
CA GLU A 181 9.66 8.76 14.69
C GLU A 181 10.13 8.17 13.34
N ILE A 182 9.21 7.43 12.72
CA ILE A 182 9.43 6.60 11.54
C ILE A 182 8.33 6.87 10.52
N TYR A 183 8.62 6.63 9.24
CA TYR A 183 7.64 6.77 8.18
C TYR A 183 7.91 5.77 7.06
N GLY A 184 6.88 5.50 6.25
CA GLY A 184 6.97 4.63 5.09
C GLY A 184 6.99 5.42 3.80
N THR A 185 7.63 4.88 2.77
CA THR A 185 7.55 5.37 1.39
C THR A 185 7.10 4.25 0.46
N SER A 186 6.47 4.59 -0.66
CA SER A 186 6.07 3.63 -1.69
C SER A 186 7.22 3.22 -2.63
N GLY A 187 8.48 3.37 -2.20
CA GLY A 187 9.68 2.99 -2.97
C GLY A 187 10.67 4.14 -3.10
N PRO A 188 10.31 5.27 -3.74
CA PRO A 188 11.19 6.43 -3.87
C PRO A 188 11.57 7.01 -2.50
N ARG A 189 12.82 7.48 -2.39
CA ARG A 189 13.39 8.10 -1.17
C ARG A 189 12.86 9.52 -0.93
N ILE A 190 11.54 9.65 -0.78
CA ILE A 190 10.84 10.87 -0.38
C ILE A 190 11.17 11.15 1.09
N LEU A 191 11.45 12.41 1.42
CA LEU A 191 11.69 12.84 2.80
C LEU A 191 10.42 13.48 3.36
N LEU A 192 10.08 13.18 4.62
CA LEU A 192 8.85 13.63 5.24
C LEU A 192 9.05 13.97 6.72
N TRP A 193 8.56 15.13 7.14
CA TRP A 193 8.43 15.56 8.53
C TRP A 193 6.98 15.97 8.77
N PHE A 194 6.45 15.60 9.93
CA PHE A 194 5.11 15.95 10.37
C PHE A 194 5.14 16.21 11.86
N ASP A 195 4.86 17.44 12.25
CA ASP A 195 4.99 17.89 13.61
C ASP A 195 3.70 18.60 14.07
N LEU A 196 3.31 18.38 15.32
CA LEU A 196 2.35 19.21 16.03
C LEU A 196 3.10 20.34 16.74
N LEU A 197 2.61 21.56 16.55
CA LEU A 197 3.16 22.77 17.14
C LEU A 197 2.29 23.25 18.31
N GLU A 198 2.93 23.48 19.45
CA GLU A 198 2.35 24.14 20.59
C GLU A 198 3.08 25.44 20.88
N LYS A 199 2.42 26.57 20.66
CA LYS A 199 2.98 27.88 20.98
C LYS A 199 2.89 28.11 22.49
N GLU A 200 4.04 28.22 23.17
CA GLU A 200 4.16 28.59 24.58
C GLU A 200 5.09 29.80 24.73
N GLY A 201 4.53 31.01 24.58
CA GLY A 201 5.31 32.25 24.65
C GLY A 201 6.38 32.32 23.53
N PRO A 202 7.65 32.70 23.84
CA PRO A 202 8.69 32.86 22.82
C PRO A 202 9.27 31.53 22.29
N LYS A 203 8.93 30.38 22.88
CA LYS A 203 9.37 29.05 22.40
C LYS A 203 8.17 28.21 21.98
N SER A 204 8.24 27.64 20.78
CA SER A 204 7.24 26.67 20.33
C SER A 204 7.71 25.27 20.67
N LYS A 205 6.92 24.52 21.43
CA LYS A 205 7.14 23.11 21.67
C LYS A 205 6.69 22.31 20.45
N VAL A 206 7.53 21.37 20.02
CA VAL A 206 7.32 20.58 18.80
C VAL A 206 7.18 19.13 19.18
N TYR A 207 6.11 18.49 18.72
CA TYR A 207 5.86 17.07 18.91
C TYR A 207 5.91 16.37 17.55
N PRO A 208 6.94 15.55 17.27
CA PRO A 208 7.10 14.90 15.97
C PRO A 208 6.10 13.77 15.75
N MET A 209 6.01 13.29 14.52
CA MET A 209 5.27 12.07 14.16
C MET A 209 5.61 10.91 15.11
N GLY A 210 4.61 10.11 15.50
CA GLY A 210 4.75 9.08 16.51
C GLY A 210 4.49 9.54 17.94
N SER A 211 4.38 10.85 18.17
CA SER A 211 4.06 11.42 19.48
C SER A 211 2.65 11.09 19.96
N GLU A 212 2.51 11.02 21.28
CA GLU A 212 1.23 10.98 21.97
C GLU A 212 1.17 12.17 22.94
N VAL A 213 0.12 12.98 22.82
CA VAL A 213 -0.01 14.23 23.57
C VAL A 213 -1.42 14.39 24.12
N ASN A 214 -1.53 14.99 25.30
CA ASN A 214 -2.80 15.51 25.79
C ASN A 214 -2.90 16.96 25.33
N PHE A 215 -3.95 17.30 24.59
CA PHE A 215 -4.05 18.60 23.95
C PHE A 215 -5.48 19.14 24.05
N LYS A 216 -5.63 20.36 24.58
CA LYS A 216 -6.93 21.03 24.76
C LYS A 216 -6.99 22.40 24.06
N LYS A 217 -6.15 22.58 23.03
CA LYS A 217 -6.11 23.76 22.17
C LYS A 217 -6.43 23.33 20.73
N ILE A 218 -6.63 24.29 19.82
CA ILE A 218 -6.73 23.98 18.39
C ILE A 218 -5.38 23.44 17.92
N PRO A 219 -5.28 22.18 17.45
CA PRO A 219 -4.02 21.62 17.03
C PRO A 219 -3.56 22.31 15.74
N THR A 220 -2.31 22.77 15.75
CA THR A 220 -1.63 23.37 14.60
C THR A 220 -0.49 22.46 14.20
N PHE A 221 -0.46 22.05 12.94
CA PHE A 221 0.55 21.14 12.44
C PHE A 221 1.41 21.79 11.38
N LYS A 222 2.64 21.30 11.27
CA LYS A 222 3.57 21.63 10.21
C LYS A 222 4.01 20.35 9.50
N VAL A 223 3.96 20.39 8.18
CA VAL A 223 4.45 19.32 7.33
C VAL A 223 5.56 19.88 6.46
N LYS A 224 6.68 19.14 6.38
CA LYS A 224 7.72 19.38 5.39
C LYS A 224 7.91 18.10 4.59
N ALA A 225 7.91 18.19 3.27
CA ALA A 225 8.18 17.05 2.41
C ALA A 225 9.12 17.46 1.27
N ILE A 226 10.02 16.55 0.89
CA ILE A 226 10.94 16.76 -0.23
C ILE A 226 10.89 15.51 -1.10
N GLY A 227 10.66 15.67 -2.41
CA GLY A 227 10.58 14.53 -3.32
C GLY A 227 11.92 13.82 -3.47
N ALA A 228 11.85 12.58 -3.96
CA ALA A 228 13.03 11.77 -4.20
C ALA A 228 13.91 12.37 -5.32
N PHE A 229 15.21 12.10 -5.27
CA PHE A 229 16.12 12.45 -6.36
C PHE A 229 15.74 11.70 -7.64
N LYS A 230 15.75 12.41 -8.78
CA LYS A 230 15.63 11.77 -10.09
C LYS A 230 16.85 10.85 -10.28
N GLN A 231 16.62 9.65 -10.80
CA GLN A 231 17.68 8.65 -10.92
C GLN A 231 18.35 8.72 -12.30
N LYS A 232 19.69 8.76 -12.31
CA LYS A 232 20.53 8.55 -13.49
C LYS A 232 20.60 7.05 -13.81
N PRO A 233 20.79 6.65 -15.09
CA PRO A 233 21.02 5.26 -15.45
C PRO A 233 22.30 4.71 -14.80
N GLY A 234 22.41 3.40 -14.67
CA GLY A 234 23.63 2.76 -14.18
C GLY A 234 23.90 2.92 -12.67
N CYS A 235 25.17 2.82 -12.30
CA CYS A 235 25.67 2.94 -10.94
C CYS A 235 26.58 4.18 -10.77
N PRO A 236 26.64 4.78 -9.57
CA PRO A 236 27.53 5.91 -9.31
C PRO A 236 29.01 5.48 -9.29
N ASP A 237 29.93 6.39 -9.60
CA ASP A 237 31.36 6.12 -9.76
C ASP A 237 31.99 5.37 -8.58
N HIS A 238 31.62 5.73 -7.34
CA HIS A 238 32.16 5.07 -6.15
C HIS A 238 31.77 3.59 -6.07
N SER A 239 30.59 3.22 -6.57
CA SER A 239 30.12 1.82 -6.62
C SER A 239 30.86 1.04 -7.71
N VAL A 240 31.09 1.67 -8.87
CA VAL A 240 31.86 1.06 -9.98
C VAL A 240 33.32 0.84 -9.62
N LYS A 241 33.93 1.76 -8.87
CA LYS A 241 35.31 1.62 -8.38
C LYS A 241 35.45 0.62 -7.22
N GLY A 242 34.40 0.45 -6.41
CA GLY A 242 34.42 -0.37 -5.20
C GLY A 242 34.00 -1.83 -5.38
N LEU A 243 33.30 -2.18 -6.46
CA LEU A 243 32.74 -3.52 -6.68
C LEU A 243 33.01 -4.00 -8.12
N SER A 244 33.18 -5.31 -8.31
CA SER A 244 33.31 -5.89 -9.65
C SER A 244 32.01 -5.77 -10.45
N ALA A 245 32.11 -5.81 -11.78
CA ALA A 245 30.96 -5.77 -12.67
C ALA A 245 29.98 -6.93 -12.41
N GLU A 246 30.48 -8.14 -12.13
CA GLU A 246 29.64 -9.30 -11.78
C GLU A 246 28.88 -9.05 -10.48
N ARG A 247 29.53 -8.43 -9.48
CA ARG A 247 28.90 -8.14 -8.20
C ARG A 247 27.81 -7.09 -8.34
N LEU A 248 28.04 -6.02 -9.12
CA LEU A 248 27.04 -5.00 -9.43
C LEU A 248 25.85 -5.60 -10.19
N LYS A 249 26.10 -6.42 -11.21
CA LYS A 249 25.06 -7.13 -11.95
C LYS A 249 24.24 -8.04 -11.03
N SER A 250 24.89 -8.76 -10.12
CA SER A 250 24.22 -9.64 -9.15
C SER A 250 23.31 -8.84 -8.20
N LEU A 251 23.83 -7.78 -7.58
CA LEU A 251 23.13 -7.02 -6.54
C LEU A 251 21.98 -6.17 -7.10
N CYS A 252 22.26 -5.37 -8.13
CA CYS A 252 21.36 -4.32 -8.60
C CYS A 252 21.15 -4.33 -10.11
N LEU A 253 21.59 -5.37 -10.83
CA LEU A 253 21.47 -5.45 -12.29
C LEU A 253 22.14 -4.29 -13.03
N ASN A 254 23.22 -3.77 -12.43
CA ASN A 254 23.93 -2.56 -12.86
C ASN A 254 23.11 -1.27 -12.71
N GLU A 255 21.96 -1.30 -12.05
CA GLU A 255 21.09 -0.16 -11.80
C GLU A 255 21.04 0.17 -10.30
N CYS A 256 22.17 0.66 -9.78
CA CYS A 256 22.27 1.10 -8.39
C CYS A 256 21.40 2.34 -8.13
N TYR A 257 21.23 2.69 -6.85
CA TYR A 257 20.77 4.03 -6.48
C TYR A 257 21.78 5.08 -6.97
N ASN A 258 21.42 5.82 -8.01
CA ASN A 258 22.28 6.77 -8.71
C ASN A 258 21.56 8.13 -8.80
N PRO A 259 21.52 8.89 -7.69
CA PRO A 259 20.78 10.14 -7.64
C PRO A 259 21.44 11.20 -8.55
N SER A 260 20.60 11.95 -9.25
CA SER A 260 20.98 13.25 -9.85
C SER A 260 20.90 14.37 -8.81
N ASP A 261 21.24 15.57 -9.23
CA ASP A 261 21.14 16.79 -8.42
C ASP A 261 19.72 17.39 -8.44
N GLU A 262 18.83 16.86 -9.29
CA GLU A 262 17.44 17.26 -9.41
C GLU A 262 16.51 16.37 -8.58
N ARG A 263 15.42 16.96 -8.09
CA ARG A 263 14.40 16.24 -7.33
C ARG A 263 13.06 16.23 -8.05
N HIS A 264 12.31 15.16 -7.78
CA HIS A 264 10.90 15.14 -8.11
C HIS A 264 10.11 16.11 -7.25
N LYS A 265 9.05 16.65 -7.83
CA LYS A 265 8.19 17.63 -7.16
C LYS A 265 7.19 16.95 -6.23
N ILE A 266 6.96 17.54 -5.05
CA ILE A 266 5.79 17.22 -4.24
C ILE A 266 4.61 18.04 -4.77
N THR A 267 3.52 17.38 -5.17
CA THR A 267 2.36 18.03 -5.78
C THR A 267 1.33 18.47 -4.73
N ARG A 268 1.18 17.69 -3.65
CA ARG A 268 0.25 17.98 -2.56
C ARG A 268 0.59 17.21 -1.29
N ILE A 269 0.09 17.72 -0.17
CA ILE A 269 0.02 17.01 1.10
C ILE A 269 -1.44 16.65 1.37
N GLU A 270 -1.70 15.39 1.67
CA GLU A 270 -3.02 14.92 2.11
C GLU A 270 -2.97 14.59 3.59
N VAL A 271 -3.88 15.17 4.36
CA VAL A 271 -4.02 14.97 5.81
C VAL A 271 -5.14 13.98 6.03
N ILE A 272 -4.89 12.98 6.87
CA ILE A 272 -5.89 11.98 7.29
C ILE A 272 -6.21 12.23 8.75
N LYS A 273 -7.50 12.23 9.09
CA LYS A 273 -7.99 12.36 10.45
C LYS A 273 -8.80 11.13 10.81
N ILE A 274 -8.49 10.52 11.95
CA ILE A 274 -9.21 9.35 12.48
C ILE A 274 -9.67 9.64 13.90
N ARG A 275 -10.92 9.34 14.20
CA ARG A 275 -11.50 9.45 15.54
C ARG A 275 -11.72 8.05 16.11
N PRO A 276 -11.01 7.61 17.16
CA PRO A 276 -11.26 6.30 17.73
C PRO A 276 -12.69 6.17 18.29
N GLN A 277 -13.27 4.98 18.23
CA GLN A 277 -14.59 4.70 18.79
C GLN A 277 -14.62 5.05 20.30
N ILE A 278 -15.70 5.70 20.73
CA ILE A 278 -15.94 6.01 22.15
C ILE A 278 -17.02 5.13 22.77
N LYS A 279 -17.78 4.39 21.95
CA LYS A 279 -18.78 3.42 22.39
C LYS A 279 -18.86 2.23 21.44
N LYS A 280 -19.28 1.08 21.98
CA LYS A 280 -19.53 -0.13 21.20
C LYS A 280 -20.59 0.13 20.12
N GLY A 281 -20.35 -0.35 18.90
CA GLY A 281 -21.27 -0.22 17.78
C GLY A 281 -21.29 1.16 17.09
N GLU A 282 -20.41 2.09 17.48
CA GLU A 282 -20.26 3.36 16.74
C GLU A 282 -19.81 3.08 15.30
N ASN A 283 -20.47 3.70 14.33
CA ASN A 283 -20.20 3.45 12.91
C ASN A 283 -18.82 3.97 12.49
N VAL A 284 -17.89 3.05 12.22
CA VAL A 284 -16.50 3.33 11.85
C VAL A 284 -16.37 4.16 10.57
N ASN A 285 -17.31 4.03 9.61
CA ASN A 285 -17.24 4.78 8.35
C ASN A 285 -17.30 6.29 8.56
N LYS A 286 -17.90 6.76 9.66
CA LYS A 286 -17.98 8.19 10.01
C LYS A 286 -16.76 8.68 10.80
N LEU A 287 -15.84 7.79 11.13
CA LEU A 287 -14.69 8.05 12.00
C LEU A 287 -13.38 8.23 11.26
N ILE A 288 -13.32 7.86 9.97
CA ILE A 288 -12.13 7.94 9.13
C ILE A 288 -12.39 9.00 8.05
N GLU A 289 -11.60 10.06 8.06
CA GLU A 289 -11.59 11.10 7.03
C GLU A 289 -10.30 10.98 6.22
N ASP A 290 -10.39 10.34 5.05
CA ASP A 290 -9.29 10.16 4.11
C ASP A 290 -9.70 10.62 2.70
N PRO A 291 -9.29 11.81 2.25
CA PRO A 291 -8.55 12.84 3.01
C PRO A 291 -9.47 13.70 3.91
N PHE A 292 -8.94 14.16 5.04
CA PHE A 292 -9.51 15.27 5.82
C PHE A 292 -9.21 16.62 5.17
N LYS A 293 -7.97 16.81 4.69
CA LYS A 293 -7.54 18.00 3.95
C LYS A 293 -6.60 17.60 2.82
N THR A 294 -6.69 18.31 1.71
CA THR A 294 -5.74 18.23 0.60
C THR A 294 -5.17 19.62 0.38
N ILE A 295 -3.86 19.76 0.57
CA ILE A 295 -3.17 21.06 0.49
C ILE A 295 -2.22 21.00 -0.72
N PRO A 296 -2.45 21.81 -1.77
CA PRO A 296 -1.58 21.83 -2.94
C PRO A 296 -0.20 22.40 -2.57
N CYS A 297 0.83 21.91 -3.24
CA CYS A 297 2.20 22.41 -3.13
C CYS A 297 2.57 23.18 -4.40
N GLU A 298 3.46 24.16 -4.27
CA GLU A 298 3.90 25.00 -5.39
C GLU A 298 4.77 24.25 -6.43
N GLY A 299 5.07 22.96 -6.21
CA GLY A 299 5.83 22.14 -7.15
C GLY A 299 7.30 22.56 -7.28
N LYS A 300 7.89 23.04 -6.19
CA LYS A 300 9.31 23.43 -6.08
C LYS A 300 10.22 22.24 -5.78
N GLU A 301 11.47 22.26 -6.24
CA GLU A 301 12.44 21.18 -6.01
C GLU A 301 12.97 21.17 -4.57
N GLU A 302 12.97 22.33 -3.90
CA GLU A 302 13.36 22.51 -2.50
C GLU A 302 12.38 21.84 -1.51
N GLY A 303 11.24 21.37 -2.01
CA GLY A 303 10.20 20.68 -1.26
C GLY A 303 8.96 21.53 -1.02
N CYS A 304 8.08 21.00 -0.18
CA CYS A 304 6.81 21.60 0.20
C CYS A 304 6.74 21.74 1.72
N VAL A 305 6.43 22.94 2.21
CA VAL A 305 6.18 23.22 3.62
C VAL A 305 4.78 23.79 3.74
N VAL A 306 3.94 23.13 4.54
CA VAL A 306 2.56 23.57 4.78
C VAL A 306 2.26 23.56 6.27
N GLU A 307 1.45 24.52 6.70
CA GLU A 307 0.89 24.55 8.05
C GLU A 307 -0.63 24.49 7.97
N PHE A 308 -1.25 23.72 8.86
CA PHE A 308 -2.71 23.62 8.91
C PHE A 308 -3.21 23.46 10.34
N GLN A 309 -4.48 23.77 10.54
CA GLN A 309 -5.18 23.64 11.81
C GLN A 309 -6.43 22.78 11.65
N ASP A 310 -6.90 22.23 12.78
CA ASP A 310 -8.24 21.65 12.90
C ASP A 310 -9.07 22.36 13.99
N PRO A 311 -9.77 23.45 13.65
CA PRO A 311 -10.62 24.18 14.59
C PRO A 311 -11.76 23.34 15.18
N ASP A 312 -12.24 22.33 14.46
CA ASP A 312 -13.36 21.49 14.89
C ASP A 312 -12.94 20.41 15.89
N TYR A 313 -11.64 20.24 16.15
CA TYR A 313 -11.13 19.36 17.20
C TYR A 313 -11.74 19.68 18.56
N LEU A 314 -11.77 20.96 18.95
CA LEU A 314 -12.34 21.39 20.22
C LEU A 314 -13.85 21.18 20.29
N LYS A 315 -14.56 21.45 19.20
CA LYS A 315 -16.01 21.23 19.11
C LYS A 315 -16.36 19.74 19.22
N GLY A 316 -15.53 18.88 18.62
CA GLY A 316 -15.71 17.43 18.65
C GLY A 316 -15.48 16.82 20.03
N GLY A 317 -14.64 17.45 20.86
CA GLY A 317 -14.47 17.09 22.27
C GLY A 317 -14.02 15.65 22.52
N ARG A 318 -13.24 15.08 21.59
CA ARG A 318 -12.80 13.67 21.63
C ARG A 318 -11.43 13.49 21.00
N ASP A 319 -10.80 12.38 21.33
CA ASP A 319 -9.47 12.02 20.81
C ASP A 319 -9.48 11.97 19.28
N SER A 320 -8.36 12.39 18.70
CA SER A 320 -8.15 12.41 17.25
C SER A 320 -6.74 12.00 16.92
N ILE A 321 -6.60 11.25 15.83
CA ILE A 321 -5.35 10.75 15.30
C ILE A 321 -5.13 11.42 13.95
N TYR A 322 -3.94 11.95 13.73
CA TYR A 322 -3.56 12.59 12.47
C TYR A 322 -2.34 11.90 11.90
N TYR A 323 -2.35 11.65 10.61
CA TYR A 323 -1.14 11.39 9.86
C TYR A 323 -1.26 12.04 8.50
N VAL A 324 -0.14 12.20 7.81
CA VAL A 324 -0.12 12.83 6.49
C VAL A 324 0.49 11.89 5.47
N ARG A 325 0.12 12.10 4.21
CA ARG A 325 0.84 11.56 3.08
C ARG A 325 1.29 12.66 2.13
N ALA A 326 2.58 12.64 1.81
CA ALA A 326 3.17 13.53 0.81
C ALA A 326 3.11 12.86 -0.55
N ILE A 327 2.49 13.52 -1.52
CA ILE A 327 2.29 12.99 -2.86
C ILE A 327 3.32 13.59 -3.82
N GLN A 328 4.11 12.72 -4.44
CA GLN A 328 5.07 13.10 -5.47
C GLN A 328 4.40 13.10 -6.85
N GLU A 329 4.96 13.88 -7.78
CA GLU A 329 4.61 13.80 -9.19
C GLU A 329 4.72 12.37 -9.75
N LYS A 330 4.01 12.12 -10.86
CA LYS A 330 3.91 10.77 -11.42
C LYS A 330 5.25 10.27 -11.94
N THR A 331 5.63 9.07 -11.56
CA THR A 331 6.75 8.33 -12.14
C THR A 331 6.28 6.96 -12.62
N LEU A 332 6.99 6.39 -13.60
CA LEU A 332 6.70 5.05 -14.08
C LEU A 332 6.94 4.03 -12.98
N THR A 333 6.01 3.08 -12.81
CA THR A 333 6.04 2.06 -11.76
C THR A 333 5.64 0.71 -12.30
N VAL A 334 6.41 -0.31 -11.93
CA VAL A 334 6.13 -1.71 -12.18
C VAL A 334 4.76 -2.06 -11.63
N ASN A 335 3.91 -2.62 -12.50
CA ASN A 335 2.54 -2.98 -12.16
C ASN A 335 1.68 -1.78 -11.67
N GLY A 336 2.03 -0.54 -12.04
CA GLY A 336 1.36 0.68 -11.56
C GLY A 336 -0.13 0.81 -11.94
N LYS A 337 -0.64 -0.01 -12.86
CA LYS A 337 -2.07 -0.08 -13.27
C LYS A 337 -2.74 -1.41 -12.90
N ASN A 338 -2.07 -2.26 -12.13
CA ASN A 338 -2.52 -3.60 -11.75
C ASN A 338 -3.14 -4.38 -12.93
N LEU A 339 -4.45 -4.63 -12.90
CA LEU A 339 -5.19 -5.41 -13.89
C LEU A 339 -5.39 -4.67 -15.24
N ARG A 340 -4.93 -3.42 -15.37
CA ARG A 340 -5.02 -2.58 -16.58
C ARG A 340 -6.44 -2.59 -17.14
N CYS A 341 -7.40 -2.29 -16.27
CA CYS A 341 -8.81 -2.30 -16.61
C CYS A 341 -9.14 -1.20 -17.64
N GLU A 342 -9.95 -1.56 -18.63
CA GLU A 342 -10.66 -0.65 -19.53
C GLU A 342 -12.04 -0.40 -18.94
N TYR A 343 -12.40 0.88 -18.86
CA TYR A 343 -13.63 1.33 -18.22
C TYR A 343 -14.64 1.87 -19.24
N ASP A 344 -15.92 1.62 -19.00
CA ASP A 344 -17.01 2.28 -19.73
C ASP A 344 -17.22 3.74 -19.27
N LYS A 345 -18.16 4.45 -19.91
CA LYS A 345 -18.51 5.84 -19.54
C LYS A 345 -19.08 5.99 -18.12
N LYS A 346 -19.50 4.90 -17.49
CA LYS A 346 -20.05 4.86 -16.12
C LYS A 346 -18.99 4.49 -15.08
N GLY A 347 -17.75 4.20 -15.50
CA GLY A 347 -16.66 3.78 -14.62
C GLY A 347 -16.68 2.29 -14.28
N ASN A 348 -17.47 1.46 -14.97
CA ASN A 348 -17.44 0.01 -14.79
C ASN A 348 -16.27 -0.59 -15.56
N CYS A 349 -15.57 -1.53 -14.92
CA CYS A 349 -14.57 -2.32 -15.61
C CYS A 349 -15.25 -3.24 -16.61
N ILE A 350 -14.90 -3.17 -17.89
CA ILE A 350 -15.49 -4.00 -18.95
C ILE A 350 -14.49 -5.03 -19.51
N ARG A 351 -13.19 -4.77 -19.33
CA ARG A 351 -12.13 -5.66 -19.79
C ARG A 351 -10.86 -5.42 -18.99
N THR A 352 -10.14 -6.48 -18.66
CA THR A 352 -8.82 -6.38 -18.04
C THR A 352 -7.74 -6.92 -18.97
N ARG A 353 -6.52 -6.44 -18.77
CA ARG A 353 -5.32 -6.95 -19.43
C ARG A 353 -4.25 -7.15 -18.34
N PRO A 354 -4.40 -8.15 -17.46
CA PRO A 354 -3.46 -8.34 -16.36
C PRO A 354 -2.02 -8.43 -16.85
N CYS A 355 -1.07 -8.01 -16.03
CA CYS A 355 0.33 -8.26 -16.30
C CYS A 355 0.75 -9.59 -15.66
N HIS A 356 0.61 -10.66 -16.43
CA HIS A 356 0.81 -12.02 -15.93
C HIS A 356 2.26 -12.29 -15.54
N GLY A 357 2.47 -13.15 -14.54
CA GLY A 357 3.79 -13.71 -14.24
C GLY A 357 4.17 -14.90 -15.14
N ILE A 358 3.25 -15.34 -15.99
CA ILE A 358 3.38 -16.50 -16.87
C ILE A 358 3.74 -16.11 -18.31
N TYR A 359 3.91 -17.12 -19.18
CA TYR A 359 4.27 -16.98 -20.59
C TYR A 359 3.33 -16.11 -21.46
N LEU A 360 2.15 -15.70 -20.96
CA LEU A 360 1.23 -14.81 -21.67
C LEU A 360 1.73 -13.35 -21.73
N SER A 361 2.60 -12.94 -20.81
CA SER A 361 3.25 -11.63 -20.84
C SER A 361 4.73 -11.78 -21.22
N LYS A 362 5.25 -10.86 -22.03
CA LYS A 362 6.67 -10.85 -22.40
C LYS A 362 7.50 -10.62 -21.14
N LYS A 363 8.57 -11.39 -20.95
CA LYS A 363 9.46 -11.25 -19.78
C LYS A 363 10.14 -9.88 -19.67
N THR A 364 10.33 -9.22 -20.80
CA THR A 364 10.92 -7.87 -20.91
C THR A 364 9.89 -6.75 -20.67
N ASP A 365 8.61 -7.08 -20.53
CA ASP A 365 7.57 -6.10 -20.18
C ASP A 365 7.50 -5.93 -18.66
N ASP A 366 8.00 -4.79 -18.19
CA ASP A 366 7.95 -4.39 -16.78
C ASP A 366 6.56 -3.86 -16.36
N CYS A 367 5.62 -3.75 -17.31
CA CYS A 367 4.25 -3.30 -17.06
C CYS A 367 4.19 -1.95 -16.35
N LEU A 368 5.03 -1.04 -16.83
CA LEU A 368 5.17 0.30 -16.28
C LEU A 368 3.92 1.13 -16.55
N SER A 369 3.50 1.85 -15.52
CA SER A 369 2.48 2.90 -15.65
C SER A 369 2.81 4.06 -14.73
N PRO A 370 2.49 5.31 -15.11
CA PRO A 370 2.67 6.45 -14.22
C PRO A 370 1.78 6.34 -12.98
N VAL A 371 2.37 6.47 -11.78
CA VAL A 371 1.65 6.57 -10.50
C VAL A 371 2.22 7.70 -9.64
N GLU A 372 1.38 8.25 -8.77
CA GLU A 372 1.78 9.26 -7.79
C GLU A 372 2.30 8.58 -6.52
N HIS A 373 3.61 8.32 -6.46
CA HIS A 373 4.26 7.77 -5.27
C HIS A 373 4.06 8.69 -4.06
N ARG A 374 4.12 8.09 -2.88
CA ARG A 374 3.83 8.80 -1.64
C ARG A 374 4.65 8.30 -0.46
N ALA A 375 4.83 9.19 0.51
CA ALA A 375 5.34 8.86 1.84
C ALA A 375 4.23 9.05 2.87
N TRP A 376 4.15 8.18 3.88
CA TRP A 376 3.16 8.22 4.96
C TRP A 376 3.87 8.42 6.29
N SER A 377 3.56 9.50 7.01
CA SER A 377 4.10 9.72 8.35
C SER A 377 3.55 8.70 9.34
N SER A 378 4.29 8.43 10.41
CA SER A 378 3.64 7.86 11.59
C SER A 378 2.54 8.80 12.12
N PRO A 379 1.52 8.26 12.81
CA PRO A 379 0.46 9.10 13.36
C PRO A 379 0.92 9.91 14.58
N ILE A 380 0.33 11.09 14.75
CA ILE A 380 0.31 11.85 16.02
C ILE A 380 -1.02 11.58 16.71
N TYR A 381 -0.94 11.13 17.96
CA TYR A 381 -2.09 10.79 18.80
C TYR A 381 -2.42 11.97 19.71
N ILE A 382 -3.61 12.56 19.54
CA ILE A 382 -4.06 13.70 20.34
C ILE A 382 -5.22 13.28 21.24
N ASN A 383 -4.94 13.20 22.53
CA ASN A 383 -5.90 12.84 23.58
C ASN A 383 -6.58 14.11 24.13
N TYR A 384 -7.91 14.14 24.08
CA TYR A 384 -8.74 15.27 24.52
C TYR A 384 -9.05 15.22 26.03
N LYS A 385 -9.31 14.01 26.56
CA LYS A 385 -9.46 13.75 27.99
C LYS A 385 -8.38 12.75 28.40
N LYS A 386 -7.76 12.99 29.55
CA LYS A 386 -6.87 12.02 30.18
C LYS A 386 -7.66 11.29 31.24
#